data_AF-A0A960R339-F1
#
_entry.id   AF-A0A960R339-F1
#
_cell.length_a   1.000
_cell.length_b   1.000
_cell.length_c   1.000
_cell.angle_alpha   90.00
_cell.angle_beta   90.00
_cell.angle_gamma   90.00
#
_symmetry.space_group_name_H-M   'P 1'
#
loop_
_entity.id
_entity.type
_entity.pdbx_description
1 polymer ?
#
loop_
_entity_poly.entity_id
_entity_poly.type
_entity_poly.pdbx_seq_one_letter_code
_entity_poly.pdbx_strand_id
1 'polypeptide(L)'
;MFASCVLGFVLSSCATLKLPNSTSVDAKAETVLKRLSNSLADAHSFSFSGNRDVDASLVPDKNVIRNAKIRGTVQRPGSYAGTVSDSTSVRTIACDGNTLTIHDSNGNVYGEVAARPTLNRTLDSLISDWAVKPPMAPFLRSNFYDEVTSVGGKWEWIGVESVGGTSCDHLRLTIDVGTGDLWVAKANGLPRQLTITYATLPGKPQIRVRNLKWNLNVKTFPSQFKPNLPKGATKVEMIPVN
;
A
#
# COMPACT_ATOMS: atom_id res chain seq x y z
N MET A 1 -20.02 -70.10 -11.95
CA MET A 1 -21.41 -69.61 -11.94
C MET A 1 -21.37 -68.08 -11.96
N PHE A 2 -21.88 -67.50 -13.06
CA PHE A 2 -22.18 -66.09 -13.38
C PHE A 2 -21.03 -65.05 -13.24
N ALA A 3 -20.41 -64.46 -14.28
CA ALA A 3 -20.81 -63.95 -15.61
C ALA A 3 -21.53 -62.58 -15.61
N SER A 4 -20.84 -61.58 -16.20
CA SER A 4 -21.33 -60.33 -16.84
C SER A 4 -22.01 -59.26 -15.95
N CYS A 5 -21.95 -57.95 -16.20
CA CYS A 5 -21.94 -57.22 -17.47
C CYS A 5 -21.50 -55.74 -17.28
N VAL A 6 -20.94 -55.14 -18.33
CA VAL A 6 -20.52 -53.73 -18.47
C VAL A 6 -21.70 -52.84 -18.88
N LEU A 7 -21.79 -51.59 -18.35
CA LEU A 7 -22.38 -50.37 -18.96
C LEU A 7 -22.20 -49.24 -17.91
N GLY A 8 -21.78 -48.00 -18.16
CA GLY A 8 -21.44 -47.22 -19.34
C GLY A 8 -20.95 -45.82 -18.87
N PHE A 9 -20.26 -45.11 -19.77
CA PHE A 9 -19.75 -43.75 -19.61
C PHE A 9 -20.83 -42.73 -19.20
N VAL A 10 -20.51 -41.82 -18.25
CA VAL A 10 -20.77 -40.38 -18.41
C VAL A 10 -19.65 -39.59 -17.73
N LEU A 11 -19.05 -38.70 -18.51
CA LEU A 11 -18.12 -37.65 -18.10
C LEU A 11 -18.65 -36.87 -16.89
N SER A 12 -17.91 -36.85 -15.80
CA SER A 12 -17.94 -35.69 -14.91
C SER A 12 -16.53 -35.17 -14.80
N SER A 13 -16.14 -34.44 -15.85
CA SER A 13 -15.13 -33.40 -15.73
C SER A 13 -15.55 -32.54 -14.55
N CYS A 14 -14.89 -32.68 -13.41
CA CYS A 14 -14.85 -31.60 -12.44
C CYS A 14 -14.03 -30.51 -13.12
N ALA A 15 -14.70 -29.75 -13.99
CA ALA A 15 -14.19 -28.50 -14.49
C ALA A 15 -13.94 -27.67 -13.24
N THR A 16 -12.66 -27.47 -12.92
CA THR A 16 -12.24 -26.42 -12.02
C THR A 16 -12.84 -25.14 -12.58
N LEU A 17 -13.94 -24.67 -12.01
CA LEU A 17 -14.45 -23.33 -12.27
C LEU A 17 -13.39 -22.37 -11.73
N LYS A 18 -12.39 -22.08 -12.55
CA LYS A 18 -11.78 -20.75 -12.54
C LYS A 18 -12.91 -19.82 -12.94
N LEU A 19 -13.59 -19.28 -11.93
CA LEU A 19 -14.35 -18.05 -12.13
C LEU A 19 -13.37 -17.08 -12.79
N PRO A 20 -13.69 -16.51 -13.97
CA PRO A 20 -12.92 -15.39 -14.43
C PRO A 20 -13.00 -14.35 -13.32
N ASN A 21 -11.85 -13.89 -12.83
CA ASN A 21 -11.77 -12.60 -12.16
C ASN A 21 -12.21 -11.57 -13.21
N SER A 22 -13.51 -11.39 -13.39
CA SER A 22 -14.06 -10.45 -14.34
C SER A 22 -13.85 -9.08 -13.75
N THR A 23 -12.69 -8.50 -14.04
CA THR A 23 -12.40 -7.13 -13.66
C THR A 23 -13.37 -6.24 -14.44
N SER A 24 -14.37 -5.69 -13.75
CA SER A 24 -15.28 -4.71 -14.33
C SER A 24 -14.62 -3.35 -14.17
N VAL A 25 -14.01 -2.87 -15.27
CA VAL A 25 -13.23 -1.64 -15.28
C VAL A 25 -13.93 -0.59 -16.12
N ASP A 26 -14.30 0.52 -15.48
CA ASP A 26 -14.67 1.74 -16.17
C ASP A 26 -13.46 2.30 -16.94
N ALA A 27 -13.61 2.55 -18.25
CA ALA A 27 -12.52 3.04 -19.11
C ALA A 27 -11.90 4.38 -18.64
N LYS A 28 -12.70 5.24 -18.02
CA LYS A 28 -12.23 6.49 -17.42
C LYS A 28 -11.49 6.22 -16.12
N ALA A 29 -11.94 5.28 -15.29
CA ALA A 29 -11.18 4.86 -14.11
C ALA A 29 -9.81 4.31 -14.51
N GLU A 30 -9.77 3.45 -15.54
CA GLU A 30 -8.52 2.92 -16.10
C GLU A 30 -7.58 4.03 -16.56
N THR A 31 -8.11 5.01 -17.30
CA THR A 31 -7.34 6.16 -17.79
C THR A 31 -6.72 6.95 -16.63
N VAL A 32 -7.48 7.17 -15.55
CA VAL A 32 -7.00 7.89 -14.37
C VAL A 32 -5.92 7.09 -13.62
N LEU A 33 -6.09 5.77 -13.47
CA LEU A 33 -5.10 4.91 -12.82
C LEU A 33 -3.79 4.83 -13.62
N LYS A 34 -3.87 4.72 -14.94
CA LYS A 34 -2.70 4.77 -15.85
C LYS A 34 -1.98 6.11 -15.74
N ARG A 35 -2.72 7.22 -15.75
CA ARG A 35 -2.15 8.57 -15.55
C ARG A 35 -1.39 8.66 -14.23
N LEU A 36 -2.00 8.22 -13.13
CA LEU A 36 -1.34 8.20 -11.82
C LEU A 36 -0.06 7.36 -11.85
N SER A 37 -0.14 6.16 -12.41
CA SER A 37 1.01 5.26 -12.51
C SER A 37 2.16 5.92 -13.27
N ASN A 38 1.88 6.55 -14.41
CA ASN A 38 2.90 7.24 -15.20
C ASN A 38 3.55 8.39 -14.42
N SER A 39 2.73 9.21 -13.74
CA SER A 39 3.23 10.32 -12.90
C SER A 39 4.19 9.86 -11.81
N LEU A 40 4.05 8.64 -11.29
CA LEU A 40 4.94 8.07 -10.28
C LEU A 40 6.08 7.24 -10.88
N ALA A 41 5.88 6.58 -12.01
CA ALA A 41 6.88 5.72 -12.65
C ALA A 41 8.12 6.50 -13.10
N ASP A 42 7.91 7.71 -13.63
CA ASP A 42 8.98 8.53 -14.20
C ASP A 42 9.88 9.20 -13.14
N ALA A 43 9.42 9.29 -11.89
CA ALA A 43 10.13 10.03 -10.84
C ALA A 43 11.30 9.23 -10.22
N HIS A 44 12.55 9.50 -10.59
CA HIS A 44 13.69 8.84 -9.94
C HIS A 44 13.82 9.14 -8.45
N SER A 45 13.42 10.34 -8.02
CA SER A 45 13.32 10.72 -6.62
C SER A 45 12.02 11.48 -6.37
N PHE A 46 11.38 11.25 -5.24
CA PHE A 46 10.22 12.04 -4.84
C PHE A 46 10.04 12.02 -3.34
N SER A 47 9.25 12.98 -2.84
CA SER A 47 8.78 12.97 -1.46
C SER A 47 7.28 13.23 -1.39
N PHE A 48 6.67 12.75 -0.32
CA PHE A 48 5.30 13.03 0.02
C PHE A 48 5.13 13.36 1.49
N SER A 49 4.03 14.03 1.82
CA SER A 49 3.56 14.21 3.19
C SER A 49 2.06 14.25 3.25
N GLY A 50 1.48 13.89 4.39
CA GLY A 50 0.04 13.93 4.60
C GLY A 50 -0.35 13.61 6.04
N ASN A 51 -1.65 13.44 6.26
CA ASN A 51 -2.24 13.02 7.52
C ASN A 51 -2.84 11.62 7.34
N ARG A 52 -2.62 10.73 8.29
CA ARG A 52 -3.25 9.40 8.33
C ARG A 52 -4.12 9.31 9.58
N ASP A 53 -5.33 8.82 9.42
CA ASP A 53 -6.23 8.44 10.50
C ASP A 53 -6.55 6.95 10.38
N VAL A 54 -6.52 6.24 11.50
CA VAL A 54 -6.84 4.81 11.58
C VAL A 54 -7.95 4.64 12.60
N ASP A 55 -9.04 4.00 12.20
CA ASP A 55 -10.15 3.71 13.11
C ASP A 55 -9.71 2.79 14.25
N ALA A 56 -10.32 3.01 15.42
CA ALA A 56 -9.97 2.37 16.68
C ALA A 56 -9.91 0.84 16.61
N SER A 57 -10.85 0.20 15.90
CA SER A 57 -10.91 -1.27 15.77
C SER A 57 -9.79 -1.88 14.91
N LEU A 58 -9.03 -1.06 14.19
CA LEU A 58 -7.83 -1.48 13.45
C LEU A 58 -6.54 -1.25 14.26
N VAL A 59 -6.64 -0.73 15.49
CA VAL A 59 -5.50 -0.47 16.37
C VAL A 59 -5.47 -1.54 17.47
N PRO A 60 -4.54 -2.50 17.41
CA PRO A 60 -4.37 -3.48 18.48
C PRO A 60 -4.20 -2.82 19.84
N ASP A 61 -4.77 -3.43 20.87
CA ASP A 61 -4.54 -3.16 22.30
C ASP A 61 -4.95 -1.78 22.85
N LYS A 62 -5.54 -0.90 22.03
CA LYS A 62 -5.92 0.44 22.48
C LYS A 62 -7.36 0.84 22.18
N ASN A 63 -7.97 0.33 21.11
CA ASN A 63 -9.31 0.75 20.67
C ASN A 63 -9.47 2.30 20.67
N VAL A 64 -8.42 3.02 20.26
CA VAL A 64 -8.41 4.48 20.12
C VAL A 64 -8.02 4.84 18.69
N ILE A 65 -8.68 5.86 18.14
CA ILE A 65 -8.32 6.43 16.83
C ILE A 65 -6.87 6.89 16.84
N ARG A 66 -6.09 6.50 15.83
CA ARG A 66 -4.68 6.91 15.69
C ARG A 66 -4.50 7.86 14.52
N ASN A 67 -4.27 9.13 14.85
CA ASN A 67 -3.94 10.16 13.88
C ASN A 67 -2.42 10.36 13.84
N ALA A 68 -1.85 10.39 12.65
CA ALA A 68 -0.42 10.58 12.45
C ALA A 68 -0.14 11.52 11.28
N LYS A 69 0.94 12.29 11.38
CA LYS A 69 1.58 12.91 10.21
C LYS A 69 2.47 11.86 9.56
N ILE A 70 2.35 11.71 8.25
CA ILE A 70 3.20 10.82 7.46
C ILE A 70 4.08 11.64 6.54
N ARG A 71 5.34 11.21 6.39
CA ARG A 71 6.27 11.72 5.38
C ARG A 71 7.02 10.55 4.78
N GLY A 72 7.37 10.67 3.52
CA GLY A 72 8.24 9.71 2.86
C GLY A 72 9.08 10.37 1.79
N THR A 73 10.28 9.85 1.59
CA THR A 73 11.20 10.21 0.51
C THR A 73 11.69 8.91 -0.13
N VAL A 74 11.63 8.84 -1.44
CA VAL A 74 12.09 7.72 -2.26
C VAL A 74 13.25 8.20 -3.14
N GLN A 75 14.26 7.37 -3.27
CA GLN A 75 15.29 7.45 -4.31
C GLN A 75 15.41 6.07 -4.94
N ARG A 76 15.01 5.96 -6.21
CA ARG A 76 15.12 4.70 -6.96
C ARG A 76 16.60 4.37 -7.24
N PRO A 77 16.96 3.07 -7.31
CA PRO A 77 16.06 1.93 -7.36
C PRO A 77 15.57 1.38 -6.01
N GLY A 78 16.21 1.69 -4.88
CA GLY A 78 16.00 0.93 -3.63
C GLY A 78 15.88 1.71 -2.32
N SER A 79 16.06 3.03 -2.34
CA SER A 79 16.18 3.81 -1.11
C SER A 79 14.86 4.46 -0.69
N TYR A 80 14.57 4.40 0.61
CA TYR A 80 13.38 4.97 1.21
C TYR A 80 13.67 5.51 2.61
N ALA A 81 13.10 6.67 2.92
CA ALA A 81 13.08 7.22 4.27
C ALA A 81 11.66 7.66 4.59
N GLY A 82 11.12 7.24 5.73
CA GLY A 82 9.74 7.49 6.11
C GLY A 82 9.59 7.80 7.59
N THR A 83 8.61 8.64 7.91
CA THR A 83 8.20 8.89 9.29
C THR A 83 6.69 8.80 9.43
N VAL A 84 6.26 8.23 10.55
CA VAL A 84 4.88 8.24 11.03
C VAL A 84 4.93 8.82 12.44
N SER A 85 4.39 10.03 12.61
CA SER A 85 4.45 10.75 13.89
C SER A 85 3.05 11.00 14.42
N ASP A 86 2.73 10.45 15.58
CA ASP A 86 1.52 10.80 16.34
C ASP A 86 1.87 11.65 17.57
N SER A 87 0.91 11.87 18.46
CA SER A 87 1.09 12.71 19.66
C SER A 87 2.03 12.11 20.70
N THR A 88 2.31 10.81 20.63
CA THR A 88 3.04 10.06 21.67
C THR A 88 4.33 9.43 21.17
N SER A 89 4.44 9.22 19.86
CA SER A 89 5.50 8.41 19.28
C SER A 89 5.79 8.80 17.83
N VAL A 90 7.03 8.56 17.44
CA VAL A 90 7.49 8.56 16.05
C VAL A 90 7.97 7.16 15.70
N ARG A 91 7.45 6.63 14.59
CA ARG A 91 8.04 5.48 13.91
C ARG A 91 8.83 5.97 12.72
N THR A 92 10.07 5.53 12.61
CA THR A 92 10.94 5.83 11.47
C THR A 92 11.19 4.58 10.65
N ILE A 93 11.29 4.74 9.35
CA ILE A 93 11.64 3.67 8.41
C ILE A 93 12.78 4.21 7.56
N ALA A 94 13.88 3.48 7.48
CA ALA A 94 15.03 3.84 6.67
C ALA A 94 15.48 2.61 5.88
N CYS A 95 15.68 2.78 4.58
CA CYS A 95 16.17 1.75 3.68
C CYS A 95 17.21 2.38 2.77
N ASP A 96 18.45 1.93 2.89
CA ASP A 96 19.58 2.44 2.09
C ASP A 96 19.82 1.61 0.81
N GLY A 97 19.01 0.57 0.59
CA GLY A 97 19.16 -0.39 -0.51
C GLY A 97 19.85 -1.69 -0.11
N ASN A 98 20.47 -1.75 1.08
CA ASN A 98 21.04 -2.97 1.65
C ASN A 98 20.23 -3.48 2.84
N THR A 99 19.81 -2.57 3.72
CA THR A 99 19.05 -2.90 4.94
C THR A 99 17.84 -1.99 5.06
N LEU A 100 16.68 -2.56 5.37
CA LEU A 100 15.51 -1.82 5.82
C LEU A 100 15.43 -1.90 7.34
N THR A 101 15.41 -0.75 7.99
CA THR A 101 15.29 -0.59 9.44
C THR A 101 13.97 0.09 9.78
N ILE A 102 13.25 -0.45 10.76
CA ILE A 102 12.06 0.17 11.35
C ILE A 102 12.35 0.42 12.82
N HIS A 103 12.29 1.67 13.26
CA HIS A 103 12.45 2.04 14.67
C HIS A 103 11.16 2.61 15.23
N ASP A 104 10.76 2.11 16.41
CA ASP A 104 9.64 2.60 17.19
C ASP A 104 10.17 3.32 18.44
N SER A 105 9.97 4.64 18.49
CA SER A 105 10.46 5.46 19.60
C SER A 105 9.72 5.22 20.92
N ASN A 106 8.50 4.66 20.92
CA ASN A 106 7.76 4.43 22.15
C ASN A 106 8.40 3.32 22.99
N GLY A 107 8.80 2.23 22.33
CA GLY A 107 9.57 1.14 22.98
C GLY A 107 11.08 1.36 22.94
N ASN A 108 11.54 2.36 22.19
CA ASN A 108 12.94 2.52 21.80
C ASN A 108 13.57 1.23 21.24
N VAL A 109 12.81 0.56 20.37
CA VAL A 109 13.20 -0.71 19.74
C VAL A 109 13.29 -0.55 18.23
N TYR A 110 14.14 -1.34 17.59
CA TYR A 110 14.22 -1.38 16.14
C TYR A 110 14.37 -2.80 15.60
N GLY A 111 13.75 -3.04 14.45
CA GLY A 111 13.91 -4.25 13.66
C GLY A 111 14.63 -3.95 12.36
N GLU A 112 15.37 -4.93 11.85
CA GLU A 112 16.07 -4.85 10.57
C GLU A 112 15.76 -6.07 9.72
N VAL A 113 15.62 -5.85 8.41
CA VAL A 113 15.51 -6.90 7.41
C VAL A 113 16.40 -6.57 6.22
N ALA A 114 16.86 -7.58 5.50
CA ALA A 114 17.63 -7.36 4.29
C ALA A 114 16.74 -6.66 3.24
N ALA A 115 17.22 -5.56 2.68
CA ALA A 115 16.60 -4.96 1.51
C ALA A 115 16.82 -5.85 0.29
N ARG A 116 15.98 -5.67 -0.72
CA ARG A 116 16.09 -6.34 -2.01
C ARG A 116 16.63 -5.36 -3.06
N PRO A 117 17.09 -5.83 -4.23
CA PRO A 117 17.74 -4.96 -5.24
C PRO A 117 16.91 -3.75 -5.69
N THR A 118 15.59 -3.78 -5.49
CA THR A 118 14.70 -2.63 -5.74
C THR A 118 13.77 -2.39 -4.56
N LEU A 119 13.21 -1.19 -4.49
CA LEU A 119 12.22 -0.81 -3.49
C LEU A 119 10.95 -1.65 -3.66
N ASN A 120 10.51 -1.94 -4.90
CA ASN A 120 9.36 -2.81 -5.15
C ASN A 120 9.57 -4.19 -4.52
N ARG A 121 10.75 -4.81 -4.75
CA ARG A 121 11.08 -6.12 -4.17
C ARG A 121 11.22 -6.07 -2.66
N THR A 122 11.71 -4.96 -2.11
CA THR A 122 11.80 -4.75 -0.66
C THR A 122 10.39 -4.66 -0.05
N LEU A 123 9.47 -3.95 -0.70
CA LEU A 123 8.06 -3.87 -0.28
C LEU A 123 7.35 -5.21 -0.42
N ASP A 124 7.65 -6.01 -1.45
CA ASP A 124 7.12 -7.37 -1.60
C ASP A 124 7.50 -8.22 -0.38
N SER A 125 8.79 -8.30 -0.07
CA SER A 125 9.32 -9.05 1.08
C SER A 125 8.75 -8.54 2.40
N LEU A 126 8.60 -7.21 2.56
CA LEU A 126 8.00 -6.60 3.75
C LEU A 126 6.53 -7.04 3.97
N ILE A 127 5.78 -7.19 2.89
CA ILE A 127 4.37 -7.58 2.90
C ILE A 127 4.20 -9.09 3.07
N SER A 128 4.93 -9.89 2.30
CA SER A 128 4.81 -11.36 2.30
C SER A 128 5.41 -11.99 3.54
N ASP A 129 6.62 -11.55 3.90
CA ASP A 129 7.42 -12.26 4.90
C ASP A 129 7.13 -11.73 6.31
N TRP A 130 6.67 -10.48 6.44
CA TRP A 130 6.55 -9.78 7.74
C TRP A 130 5.16 -9.20 8.03
N ALA A 131 4.16 -9.37 7.14
CA ALA A 131 2.81 -8.82 7.24
C ALA A 131 2.74 -7.30 7.46
N VAL A 132 3.81 -6.56 7.18
CA VAL A 132 3.83 -5.11 7.28
C VAL A 132 3.30 -4.54 5.96
N LYS A 133 2.06 -4.02 6.01
CA LYS A 133 1.33 -3.48 4.84
C LYS A 133 1.08 -1.97 4.98
N PRO A 134 2.06 -1.10 4.66
CA PRO A 134 1.84 0.34 4.73
C PRO A 134 0.79 0.79 3.70
N PRO A 135 -0.21 1.61 4.07
CA PRO A 135 -1.21 2.12 3.13
C PRO A 135 -0.62 2.88 1.93
N MET A 136 0.56 3.47 2.11
CA MET A 136 1.25 4.21 1.05
C MET A 136 2.08 3.32 0.12
N ALA A 137 2.30 2.04 0.45
CA ALA A 137 3.20 1.15 -0.28
C ALA A 137 2.89 1.07 -1.80
N PRO A 138 1.63 0.99 -2.26
CA PRO A 138 1.34 0.98 -3.69
C PRO A 138 1.92 2.19 -4.42
N PHE A 139 1.83 3.39 -3.84
CA PHE A 139 2.31 4.62 -4.47
C PHE A 139 3.84 4.80 -4.42
N LEU A 140 4.56 3.92 -3.71
CA LEU A 140 6.03 3.93 -3.71
C LEU A 140 6.60 3.17 -4.91
N ARG A 141 5.78 2.33 -5.54
CA ARG A 141 6.17 1.45 -6.63
C ARG A 141 6.21 2.19 -7.96
N SER A 142 7.12 1.76 -8.84
CA SER A 142 7.18 2.25 -10.22
C SER A 142 6.11 1.65 -11.14
N ASN A 143 5.50 0.54 -10.74
CA ASN A 143 4.53 -0.24 -11.52
C ASN A 143 3.13 -0.21 -10.86
N PHE A 144 2.70 0.93 -10.31
CA PHE A 144 1.43 1.04 -9.56
C PHE A 144 0.22 0.43 -10.28
N TYR A 145 0.08 0.69 -11.59
CA TYR A 145 -1.05 0.17 -12.36
C TYR A 145 -1.07 -1.37 -12.39
N ASP A 146 0.08 -2.01 -12.60
CA ASP A 146 0.18 -3.47 -12.64
C ASP A 146 -0.18 -4.09 -11.28
N GLU A 147 0.22 -3.43 -10.18
CA GLU A 147 -0.10 -3.88 -8.82
C GLU A 147 -1.61 -3.83 -8.57
N VAL A 148 -2.27 -2.71 -8.91
CA VAL A 148 -3.73 -2.58 -8.76
C VAL A 148 -4.46 -3.58 -9.66
N THR A 149 -3.99 -3.78 -10.89
CA THR A 149 -4.63 -4.73 -11.83
C THR A 149 -4.46 -6.18 -11.41
N SER A 150 -3.34 -6.54 -10.77
CA SER A 150 -3.08 -7.89 -10.27
C SER A 150 -4.05 -8.34 -9.17
N VAL A 151 -4.59 -7.39 -8.38
CA VAL A 151 -5.59 -7.68 -7.34
C VAL A 151 -6.97 -7.94 -7.98
N GLY A 152 -7.25 -7.33 -9.13
CA GLY A 152 -8.54 -7.43 -9.82
C GLY A 152 -9.65 -6.61 -9.17
N GLY A 153 -10.90 -7.05 -9.35
CA GLY A 153 -12.09 -6.42 -8.75
C GLY A 153 -12.84 -5.45 -9.68
N LYS A 154 -13.62 -4.55 -9.09
CA LYS A 154 -14.44 -3.57 -9.81
C LYS A 154 -13.88 -2.17 -9.64
N TRP A 155 -13.61 -1.45 -10.73
CA TRP A 155 -13.06 -0.10 -10.68
C TRP A 155 -14.00 0.89 -11.37
N GLU A 156 -14.36 1.93 -10.65
CA GLU A 156 -15.39 2.89 -11.05
C GLU A 156 -14.85 4.31 -10.99
N TRP A 157 -15.20 5.13 -11.99
CA TRP A 157 -15.03 6.57 -11.90
C TRP A 157 -16.31 7.15 -11.31
N ILE A 158 -16.22 7.74 -10.12
CA ILE A 158 -17.38 8.23 -9.37
C ILE A 158 -17.76 9.65 -9.82
N GLY A 159 -16.76 10.50 -10.07
CA GLY A 159 -17.02 11.90 -10.35
C GLY A 159 -15.80 12.79 -10.27
N VAL A 160 -16.03 14.09 -10.38
CA VAL A 160 -15.03 15.12 -10.08
C VAL A 160 -15.37 15.76 -8.73
N GLU A 161 -14.38 15.86 -7.85
CA GLU A 161 -14.52 16.47 -6.53
C GLU A 161 -13.36 17.43 -6.24
N SER A 162 -13.56 18.40 -5.37
CA SER A 162 -12.49 19.30 -4.90
C SER A 162 -11.90 18.79 -3.60
N VAL A 163 -10.61 18.45 -3.60
CA VAL A 163 -9.86 18.03 -2.40
C VAL A 163 -8.83 19.09 -2.07
N GLY A 164 -9.06 19.84 -0.99
CA GLY A 164 -8.18 20.93 -0.57
C GLY A 164 -7.96 21.98 -1.67
N GLY A 165 -9.02 22.32 -2.41
CA GLY A 165 -8.98 23.27 -3.54
C GLY A 165 -8.41 22.69 -4.85
N THR A 166 -8.02 21.42 -4.88
CA THR A 166 -7.54 20.74 -6.10
C THR A 166 -8.67 19.94 -6.74
N SER A 167 -8.93 20.14 -8.03
CA SER A 167 -9.87 19.30 -8.79
C SER A 167 -9.31 17.90 -8.99
N CYS A 168 -10.05 16.89 -8.55
CA CYS A 168 -9.67 15.48 -8.55
C CYS A 168 -10.71 14.62 -9.25
N ASP A 169 -10.23 13.63 -10.02
CA ASP A 169 -11.06 12.48 -10.38
C ASP A 169 -11.16 11.56 -9.15
N HIS A 170 -12.39 11.24 -8.72
CA HIS A 170 -12.66 10.30 -7.64
C HIS A 170 -12.89 8.90 -8.23
N LEU A 171 -12.07 7.95 -7.81
CA LEU A 171 -12.18 6.54 -8.16
C LEU A 171 -12.61 5.71 -6.97
N ARG A 172 -13.39 4.66 -7.22
CA ARG A 172 -13.65 3.58 -6.26
C ARG A 172 -13.14 2.26 -6.81
N LEU A 173 -12.30 1.58 -6.05
CA LEU A 173 -11.76 0.26 -6.34
C LEU A 173 -12.34 -0.72 -5.32
N THR A 174 -13.11 -1.71 -5.77
CA THR A 174 -13.77 -2.70 -4.90
C THR A 174 -13.17 -4.07 -5.12
N ILE A 175 -12.78 -4.72 -4.04
CA ILE A 175 -12.27 -6.10 -4.00
C ILE A 175 -13.01 -6.86 -2.89
N ASP A 176 -12.80 -8.18 -2.80
CA ASP A 176 -13.54 -9.05 -1.88
C ASP A 176 -13.49 -8.58 -0.41
N VAL A 177 -12.36 -8.04 0.02
CA VAL A 177 -12.13 -7.63 1.42
C VAL A 177 -12.54 -6.19 1.72
N GLY A 178 -12.86 -5.37 0.71
CA GLY A 178 -13.09 -3.96 0.95
C GLY A 178 -13.08 -3.04 -0.28
N THR A 179 -13.08 -1.74 0.00
CA THR A 179 -13.03 -0.69 -1.01
C THR A 179 -11.87 0.27 -0.78
N GLY A 180 -11.31 0.80 -1.86
CA GLY A 180 -10.37 1.91 -1.87
C GLY A 180 -10.98 3.09 -2.63
N ASP A 181 -11.28 4.18 -1.94
CA ASP A 181 -11.66 5.46 -2.55
C ASP A 181 -10.40 6.32 -2.73
N LEU A 182 -10.13 6.72 -3.96
CA LEU A 182 -8.90 7.38 -4.36
C LEU A 182 -9.20 8.66 -5.15
N TRP A 183 -8.68 9.79 -4.67
CA TRP A 183 -8.82 11.08 -5.34
C TRP A 183 -7.52 11.44 -6.03
N VAL A 184 -7.55 11.53 -7.36
CA VAL A 184 -6.38 11.77 -8.20
C VAL A 184 -6.47 13.16 -8.82
N ALA A 185 -5.51 14.04 -8.54
CA ALA A 185 -5.50 15.38 -9.10
C ALA A 185 -5.46 15.33 -10.64
N LYS A 186 -6.35 16.09 -11.28
CA LYS A 186 -6.43 16.15 -12.75
C LYS A 186 -5.19 16.79 -13.37
N ALA A 187 -4.63 17.78 -12.69
CA ALA A 187 -3.53 18.60 -13.19
C ALA A 187 -2.20 17.85 -13.31
N ASN A 188 -1.90 16.91 -12.39
CA ASN A 188 -0.60 16.26 -12.32
C ASN A 188 -0.66 14.74 -12.09
N GLY A 189 -1.85 14.15 -12.05
CA GLY A 189 -2.01 12.71 -11.87
C GLY A 189 -1.69 12.19 -10.47
N LEU A 190 -1.37 13.04 -9.50
CA LEU A 190 -0.95 12.59 -8.17
C LEU A 190 -2.13 12.42 -7.21
N PRO A 191 -2.08 11.40 -6.33
CA PRO A 191 -3.13 11.16 -5.35
C PRO A 191 -3.15 12.25 -4.28
N ARG A 192 -4.34 12.74 -3.93
CA ARG A 192 -4.55 13.79 -2.91
C ARG A 192 -5.17 13.25 -1.64
N GLN A 193 -5.92 12.16 -1.76
CA GLN A 193 -6.58 11.47 -0.67
C GLN A 193 -6.77 10.00 -1.01
N LEU A 194 -6.73 9.14 0.01
CA LEU A 194 -7.05 7.72 -0.05
C LEU A 194 -7.89 7.34 1.17
N THR A 195 -8.96 6.59 0.97
CA THR A 195 -9.68 5.90 2.05
C THR A 195 -9.75 4.42 1.74
N ILE A 196 -9.25 3.58 2.64
CA ILE A 196 -9.39 2.13 2.59
C ILE A 196 -10.47 1.74 3.59
N THR A 197 -11.50 1.03 3.13
CA THR A 197 -12.59 0.52 3.96
C THR A 197 -12.54 -1.00 3.98
N TYR A 198 -12.40 -1.61 5.17
CA TYR A 198 -12.41 -3.06 5.33
C TYR A 198 -13.84 -3.56 5.48
N ALA A 199 -14.49 -3.88 4.35
CA ALA A 199 -15.92 -4.17 4.31
C ALA A 199 -16.30 -5.50 5.02
N THR A 200 -15.35 -6.42 5.16
CA THR A 200 -15.54 -7.73 5.79
C THR A 200 -15.39 -7.69 7.31
N LEU A 201 -14.90 -6.59 7.89
CA LEU A 201 -14.74 -6.44 9.33
C LEU A 201 -15.98 -5.76 9.95
N PRO A 202 -16.40 -6.16 11.17
CA PRO A 202 -17.49 -5.50 11.89
C PRO A 202 -17.27 -3.98 12.01
N GLY A 203 -18.30 -3.20 11.70
CA GLY A 203 -18.24 -1.74 11.71
C GLY A 203 -17.53 -1.11 10.50
N LYS A 204 -17.06 -1.92 9.53
CA LYS A 204 -16.42 -1.48 8.28
C LYS A 204 -15.35 -0.40 8.52
N PRO A 205 -14.37 -0.67 9.38
CA PRO A 205 -13.40 0.34 9.78
C PRO A 205 -12.52 0.76 8.62
N GLN A 206 -11.93 1.94 8.76
CA GLN A 206 -11.21 2.60 7.70
C GLN A 206 -9.82 3.05 8.11
N ILE A 207 -8.97 3.14 7.10
CA ILE A 207 -7.74 3.93 7.12
C ILE A 207 -7.93 5.08 6.12
N ARG A 208 -7.72 6.31 6.58
CA ARG A 208 -7.84 7.52 5.76
C ARG A 208 -6.48 8.20 5.66
N VAL A 209 -6.06 8.54 4.46
CA VAL A 209 -4.88 9.36 4.19
C VAL A 209 -5.34 10.62 3.47
N ARG A 210 -5.10 11.78 4.09
CA ARG A 210 -5.63 13.08 3.65
C ARG A 210 -4.50 14.08 3.45
N ASN A 211 -4.79 15.15 2.72
CA ASN A 211 -3.88 16.27 2.46
C ASN A 211 -2.53 15.82 1.86
N LEU A 212 -2.54 14.82 0.97
CA LEU A 212 -1.31 14.33 0.35
C LEU A 212 -0.68 15.40 -0.54
N LYS A 213 0.52 15.80 -0.18
CA LYS A 213 1.38 16.73 -0.93
C LYS A 213 2.56 15.95 -1.48
N TRP A 214 2.96 16.28 -2.70
CA TRP A 214 4.02 15.60 -3.43
C TRP A 214 5.06 16.58 -3.94
N ASN A 215 6.31 16.16 -3.98
CA ASN A 215 7.38 16.79 -4.74
C ASN A 215 8.12 15.69 -5.50
N LEU A 216 7.97 15.68 -6.84
CA LEU A 216 8.57 14.67 -7.73
C LEU A 216 9.99 15.02 -8.20
N ASN A 217 10.56 16.13 -7.71
CA ASN A 217 11.93 16.52 -8.02
C ASN A 217 12.64 16.96 -6.74
N VAL A 218 12.84 15.98 -5.85
CA VAL A 218 13.51 16.21 -4.58
C VAL A 218 15.00 15.87 -4.70
N LYS A 219 15.87 16.76 -4.21
CA LYS A 219 17.28 16.44 -4.04
C LYS A 219 17.44 15.54 -2.81
N THR A 220 18.09 14.40 -2.98
CA THR A 220 18.32 13.43 -1.90
C THR A 220 19.80 13.30 -1.57
N PHE A 221 20.09 12.87 -0.34
CA PHE A 221 21.43 12.60 0.15
C PHE A 221 21.47 11.19 0.78
N PRO A 222 22.54 10.40 0.56
CA PRO A 222 22.63 9.04 1.09
C PRO A 222 22.40 8.93 2.61
N SER A 223 22.81 9.94 3.37
CA SER A 223 22.63 9.98 4.83
C SER A 223 21.16 9.97 5.27
N GLN A 224 20.23 10.44 4.43
CA GLN A 224 18.80 10.45 4.76
C GLN A 224 18.18 9.06 4.79
N PHE A 225 18.80 8.08 4.13
CA PHE A 225 18.32 6.72 4.00
C PHE A 225 18.92 5.75 5.02
N LYS A 226 19.79 6.26 5.90
CA LYS A 226 20.35 5.51 7.03
C LYS A 226 19.49 5.73 8.28
N PRO A 227 19.29 4.72 9.13
CA PRO A 227 18.54 4.89 10.36
C PRO A 227 19.30 5.83 11.32
N ASN A 228 18.59 6.79 11.89
CA ASN A 228 19.10 7.62 12.98
C ASN A 228 18.57 7.07 14.31
N LEU A 229 19.21 6.03 14.82
CA LEU A 229 18.80 5.37 16.06
C LEU A 229 19.29 6.18 17.27
N PRO A 230 18.40 6.49 18.24
CA PRO A 230 18.82 7.15 19.47
C PRO A 230 19.69 6.23 20.33
N LYS A 231 20.50 6.82 21.22
CA LYS A 231 21.32 6.06 22.18
C LYS A 231 20.44 5.12 23.00
N GLY A 232 20.87 3.86 23.13
CA GLY A 232 20.13 2.83 23.88
C GLY A 232 18.97 2.19 23.13
N ALA A 233 18.78 2.47 21.84
CA ALA A 233 17.83 1.72 21.03
C ALA A 233 18.20 0.23 21.00
N THR A 234 17.22 -0.64 21.28
CA THR A 234 17.45 -2.09 21.38
C THR A 234 16.98 -2.77 20.10
N LYS A 235 17.84 -3.60 19.50
CA LYS A 235 17.46 -4.42 18.35
C LYS A 235 16.50 -5.52 18.80
N VAL A 236 15.38 -5.68 18.11
CA VAL A 236 14.45 -6.78 18.30
C VAL A 236 14.41 -7.65 17.07
N GLU A 237 14.16 -8.94 17.28
CA GLU A 237 13.92 -9.87 16.19
C GLU A 237 12.57 -9.57 15.55
N MET A 238 12.56 -9.41 14.23
CA MET A 238 11.33 -9.40 13.46
C MET A 238 10.85 -10.85 13.35
N ILE A 239 9.55 -11.10 13.54
CA ILE A 239 8.97 -12.43 13.44
C ILE A 239 8.34 -12.59 12.05
N PRO A 240 8.78 -13.56 11.23
CA PRO A 240 8.18 -13.79 9.93
C PRO A 240 6.79 -14.43 10.08
N VAL A 241 5.95 -14.29 9.04
CA VAL A 241 4.56 -14.80 9.03
C VAL A 241 4.49 -16.29 8.66
N ASN A 242 5.63 -16.92 8.38
CA ASN A 242 5.73 -18.32 7.95
C ASN A 242 5.65 -19.32 9.10
#